data_AF-A0A350LV52-F1
#
_entry.id   AF-A0A350LV52-F1
#
_cell.length_a   1.000
_cell.length_b   1.000
_cell.length_c   1.000
_cell.angle_alpha   90.00
_cell.angle_beta   90.00
_cell.angle_gamma   90.00
#
_symmetry.space_group_name_H-M   'P 1'
#
loop_
_entity.id
_entity.type
_entity.pdbx_description
1 polymer ?
#
loop_
_entity_poly.entity_id
_entity_poly.type
_entity_poly.pdbx_seq_one_letter_code
_entity_poly.pdbx_strand_id
1 'polypeptide(L)' 'MAAEAQMKVSDEVAVEINKMNKWFGAFHVLRDIDLTVYQGERIV' A
#
# COMPACT_ATOMS: atom_id res chain seq x y z
N MET A 1 7.42 -5.95 29.24
CA MET A 1 7.78 -5.81 27.81
C MET A 1 6.57 -6.24 27.01
N ALA A 2 5.94 -5.33 26.26
CA ALA A 2 4.81 -5.70 25.41
C ALA A 2 5.36 -6.48 24.21
N ALA A 3 4.87 -7.70 23.98
CA ALA A 3 5.21 -8.46 22.79
C ALA A 3 4.56 -7.78 21.58
N GLU A 4 5.37 -7.26 20.66
CA GLU A 4 4.89 -6.82 19.35
C GLU A 4 4.31 -8.04 18.64
N ALA A 5 2.98 -8.05 18.46
CA ALA A 5 2.33 -9.10 17.69
C ALA A 5 2.90 -9.06 16.26
N GLN A 6 3.66 -10.10 15.88
CA GLN A 6 4.15 -10.24 14.52
C GLN A 6 2.95 -10.37 13.58
N MET A 7 2.74 -9.38 12.72
CA MET A 7 1.70 -9.45 11.69
C MET A 7 2.07 -10.58 10.72
N LYS A 8 1.16 -11.54 10.53
CA LYS A 8 1.31 -12.55 9.48
C LYS A 8 0.88 -11.93 8.16
N VAL A 9 1.80 -11.83 7.22
CA VAL A 9 1.50 -11.45 5.82
C VAL A 9 1.20 -12.74 5.05
N SER A 10 0.06 -12.78 4.36
CA SER A 10 -0.36 -13.88 3.45
C SER A 10 0.13 -13.58 2.03
N ASP A 11 0.19 -14.60 1.17
CA ASP A 11 0.45 -14.43 -0.28
C ASP A 11 -0.79 -13.90 -1.05
N GLU A 12 -1.93 -13.77 -0.38
CA GLU A 12 -3.17 -13.26 -0.95
C GLU A 12 -3.13 -11.74 -1.14
N VAL A 13 -3.46 -11.27 -2.35
CA VAL A 13 -3.54 -9.84 -2.67
C VAL A 13 -4.79 -9.24 -2.04
N ALA A 14 -4.60 -8.24 -1.17
CA ALA A 14 -5.68 -7.53 -0.49
C ALA A 14 -6.05 -6.20 -1.18
N VAL A 15 -5.06 -5.47 -1.69
CA VAL A 15 -5.29 -4.23 -2.47
C VAL A 15 -4.37 -4.26 -3.69
N GLU A 16 -4.92 -3.90 -4.85
CA GLU A 16 -4.16 -3.74 -6.08
C GLU A 16 -4.50 -2.38 -6.69
N ILE A 17 -3.46 -1.62 -7.03
CA ILE A 17 -3.54 -0.33 -7.67
C ILE A 17 -2.66 -0.40 -8.90
N ASN A 18 -3.26 -0.14 -10.06
CA ASN A 18 -2.56 -0.06 -11.31
C ASN A 18 -2.57 1.39 -11.79
N LYS A 19 -1.37 1.93 -12.04
CA LYS A 19 -1.13 3.24 -12.66
C LYS A 19 -1.80 4.42 -11.93
N MET A 20 -1.65 4.48 -10.61
CA MET A 20 -2.15 5.57 -9.77
C MET A 20 -1.51 6.91 -10.12
N ASN A 21 -2.38 7.89 -10.31
CA ASN A 21 -2.03 9.27 -10.53
C ASN A 21 -2.73 10.12 -9.46
N LYS A 22 -1.99 10.91 -8.69
CA LYS A 22 -2.52 11.75 -7.60
C LYS A 22 -2.07 13.19 -7.78
N TRP A 23 -3.04 14.10 -7.85
CA TRP A 23 -2.82 15.53 -8.01
C TRP A 23 -3.14 16.28 -6.72
N PHE A 24 -2.40 17.37 -6.48
CA PHE A 24 -2.71 18.39 -5.50
C PHE A 24 -2.83 19.74 -6.24
N GLY A 25 -4.05 20.13 -6.55
CA GLY A 25 -4.32 21.21 -7.50
C GLY A 25 -3.72 20.88 -8.87
N ALA A 26 -2.95 21.82 -9.44
CA ALA A 26 -2.24 21.62 -10.70
C ALA A 26 -0.94 20.80 -10.57
N PHE A 27 -0.54 20.40 -9.35
CA PHE A 27 0.71 19.66 -9.13
C PHE A 27 0.47 18.15 -9.08
N HIS A 28 1.20 17.40 -9.91
CA HIS A 28 1.08 15.94 -9.98
C HIS A 28 2.05 15.29 -8.98
N VAL A 29 1.50 14.84 -7.84
CA VAL A 29 2.21 14.32 -6.66
C VAL A 29 2.69 12.88 -6.87
N LEU A 30 1.80 11.99 -7.28
CA LEU A 30 2.12 10.59 -7.62
C LEU A 30 1.81 10.38 -9.10
N ARG A 31 2.72 9.79 -9.87
CA ARG A 31 2.52 9.56 -11.32
C ARG A 31 2.72 8.10 -11.63
N ASP A 32 1.73 7.51 -12.30
CA ASP A 32 1.77 6.15 -12.83
C ASP A 32 2.34 5.11 -11.84
N ILE A 33 1.85 5.13 -10.60
CA ILE A 33 2.31 4.24 -9.54
C ILE A 33 1.51 2.94 -9.55
N ASP A 34 2.19 1.81 -9.63
CA ASP A 34 1.62 0.48 -9.36
C ASP A 34 1.90 0.11 -7.89
N LEU A 35 0.88 -0.40 -7.19
CA LEU A 35 0.99 -0.84 -5.79
C LEU A 35 0.16 -2.11 -5.58
N THR A 36 0.79 -3.15 -5.05
CA THR A 36 0.12 -4.36 -4.56
C THR A 36 0.35 -4.45 -3.07
N VAL A 37 -0.72 -4.68 -2.32
CA VAL A 37 -0.69 -4.84 -0.87
C VAL A 37 -1.22 -6.21 -0.54
N TYR A 38 -0.43 -7.00 0.17
CA TYR A 38 -0.82 -8.34 0.57
C TYR A 38 -1.61 -8.33 1.88
N GLN A 39 -2.42 -9.35 2.11
CA GLN A 39 -3.22 -9.42 3.32
C GLN A 39 -2.33 -9.50 4.56
N GLY A 40 -2.59 -8.61 5.53
CA GLY A 40 -1.80 -8.50 6.77
C GLY A 40 -0.57 -7.60 6.64
N GLU A 41 -0.27 -7.09 5.44
CA GLU A 41 0.76 -6.07 5.24
C GLU A 41 0.29 -4.71 5.78
N ARG A 42 1.20 -4.00 6.46
CA ARG A 42 0.95 -2.66 6.98
C ARG A 42 1.68 -1.63 6.14
N ILE A 43 0.91 -0.74 5.51
CA ILE A 43 1.41 0.42 4.76
C ILE A 43 1.15 1.71 5.56
N VAL A 44 2.09 2.66 5.52
CA VAL A 44 2.05 3.96 6.23
C VAL A 44 2.29 5.13 5.29
#